data_AF-A0A9D4Z3T8-F1
#
_entry.id   AF-A0A9D4Z3T8-F1
#
_cell.length_a   1.000
_cell.length_b   1.000
_cell.length_c   1.000
_cell.angle_alpha   90.00
_cell.angle_beta   90.00
_cell.angle_gamma   90.00
#
_symmetry.space_group_name_H-M   'P 1'
#
loop_
_entity.id
_entity.type
_entity.pdbx_description
1 polymer ?
#
loop_
_entity_poly.entity_id
_entity_poly.type
_entity_poly.pdbx_seq_one_letter_code
_entity_poly.pdbx_strand_id
1 'polypeptide(L)'
;MQVAERALFLWNNDHIVNLVAQNRHVILPLIFPALERNTSRHWSLAVNGLTTNVRKMFQDLDEELFQECQKKYKEDEDKAKSVEEKREITWKRLELLGDTKKAENI
;
A
#
# COMPACT_ATOMS: atom_id res chain seq x y z
N MET A 1 15.35 8.77 -4.79
CA MET A 1 14.71 9.95 -4.18
C MET A 1 14.08 10.87 -5.22
N GLN A 2 14.83 11.32 -6.23
CA GLN A 2 14.34 12.27 -7.25
C GLN A 2 13.04 11.85 -7.98
N VAL A 3 12.82 10.55 -8.23
CA VAL A 3 11.60 10.07 -8.93
C VAL A 3 10.34 10.27 -8.08
N ALA A 4 10.36 9.87 -6.80
CA ALA A 4 9.22 10.01 -5.91
C ALA A 4 8.90 11.49 -5.66
N GLU A 5 9.93 12.31 -5.48
CA GLU A 5 9.79 13.74 -5.30
C GLU A 5 9.19 14.41 -6.56
N ARG A 6 9.73 14.14 -7.75
CA ARG A 6 9.20 14.69 -9.01
C ARG A 6 7.78 14.21 -9.32
N ALA A 7 7.44 12.97 -8.99
CA ALA A 7 6.08 12.47 -9.14
C ALA A 7 5.10 13.18 -8.17
N LEU A 8 5.53 13.45 -6.93
CA LEU A 8 4.72 14.15 -5.95
C LEU A 8 4.60 15.66 -6.24
N PHE A 9 5.55 16.25 -6.95
CA PHE A 9 5.45 17.64 -7.42
C PHE A 9 4.28 17.88 -8.39
N LEU A 10 3.76 16.85 -9.05
CA LEU A 10 2.58 16.96 -9.92
C LEU A 10 1.33 17.45 -9.16
N TRP A 11 1.28 17.22 -7.84
CA TRP A 11 0.19 17.68 -6.97
C TRP A 11 0.26 19.17 -6.64
N ASN A 12 1.34 19.87 -7.01
CA ASN A 12 1.39 21.34 -6.93
C ASN A 12 0.81 22.00 -8.19
N ASN A 13 0.36 21.24 -9.18
CA ASN A 13 -0.26 21.77 -10.39
C ASN A 13 -1.79 21.70 -10.25
N ASP A 14 -2.43 22.87 -10.13
CA ASP A 14 -3.87 22.99 -9.93
C ASP A 14 -4.70 22.33 -11.05
N HIS A 15 -4.21 22.33 -12.30
CA HIS A 15 -4.91 21.66 -13.39
C HIS A 15 -4.91 20.14 -13.22
N ILE A 16 -3.77 19.56 -12.81
CA ILE A 16 -3.67 18.13 -12.54
C ILE A 16 -4.55 17.78 -11.34
N VAL A 17 -4.46 18.54 -10.25
CA VAL A 17 -5.27 18.34 -9.04
C VAL A 17 -6.76 18.38 -9.38
N ASN A 18 -7.21 19.35 -10.18
CA ASN A 18 -8.61 19.46 -10.59
C ASN A 18 -9.08 18.26 -11.43
N LEU A 19 -8.28 17.81 -12.40
CA LEU A 19 -8.61 16.62 -13.20
C LEU A 19 -8.69 15.38 -12.33
N VAL A 20 -7.77 15.25 -11.38
CA VAL A 20 -7.77 14.12 -10.43
C VAL A 20 -8.99 14.17 -9.52
N ALA A 21 -9.37 15.35 -9.04
CA ALA A 21 -10.53 15.55 -8.20
C ALA A 21 -11.85 15.18 -8.92
N GLN A 22 -11.97 15.49 -10.20
CA GLN A 22 -13.12 15.11 -11.03
C GLN A 22 -13.22 13.59 -11.23
N ASN A 23 -12.09 12.89 -11.25
CA ASN A 23 -12.00 11.45 -11.48
C ASN A 23 -11.67 10.67 -10.19
N ARG A 24 -11.92 11.28 -9.02
CA ARG A 24 -11.48 10.77 -7.71
C ARG A 24 -11.94 9.35 -7.40
N HIS A 25 -13.15 8.97 -7.80
CA HIS A 25 -13.68 7.61 -7.58
C HIS A 25 -12.87 6.50 -8.26
N VAL A 26 -12.12 6.83 -9.31
CA VAL A 26 -11.23 5.88 -9.99
C VAL A 26 -9.80 6.05 -9.50
N ILE A 27 -9.32 7.30 -9.41
CA ILE A 27 -7.90 7.57 -9.14
C ILE A 27 -7.55 7.30 -7.68
N LEU A 28 -8.37 7.74 -6.72
CA LEU A 28 -8.05 7.63 -5.31
C LEU A 28 -7.87 6.16 -4.88
N PRO A 29 -8.79 5.21 -5.18
CA PRO A 29 -8.59 3.82 -4.84
C PRO A 29 -7.33 3.18 -5.43
N LEU A 30 -6.88 3.62 -6.61
CA LEU A 30 -5.69 3.09 -7.28
C LEU A 30 -4.39 3.56 -6.62
N ILE A 31 -4.32 4.82 -6.21
CA ILE A 31 -3.10 5.40 -5.64
C ILE A 31 -3.03 5.26 -4.12
N PHE A 32 -4.16 5.07 -3.44
CA PHE A 32 -4.26 5.00 -1.99
C PHE A 32 -3.28 4.01 -1.34
N PRO A 33 -3.12 2.76 -1.83
CA PRO A 33 -2.15 1.83 -1.25
C PRO A 33 -0.71 2.34 -1.31
N ALA A 34 -0.34 3.07 -2.37
CA ALA A 34 0.98 3.65 -2.50
C ALA A 34 1.19 4.82 -1.52
N LEU A 35 0.14 5.63 -1.28
CA LEU A 35 0.18 6.71 -0.28
C LEU A 35 0.37 6.14 1.14
N GLU A 36 -0.39 5.11 1.53
CA GLU A 36 -0.28 4.48 2.86
C GLU A 36 1.06 3.77 3.10
N ARG A 37 1.63 3.14 2.06
CA ARG A 37 2.98 2.57 2.15
C ARG A 37 4.04 3.65 2.30
N ASN A 38 3.88 4.78 1.62
CA ASN A 38 4.83 5.89 1.70
C ASN A 38 4.80 6.59 3.06
N THR A 39 3.64 6.78 3.68
CA THR A 39 3.54 7.38 5.02
C THR A 39 4.16 6.49 6.10
N SER A 40 4.01 5.16 5.97
CA SER A 40 4.46 4.19 6.98
C SER A 40 5.90 3.69 6.80
N ARG A 41 6.43 3.64 5.57
CA ARG A 41 7.70 2.94 5.27
C ARG A 41 8.74 3.79 4.54
N HIS A 42 8.45 5.03 4.17
CA HIS A 42 9.40 5.84 3.42
C HIS A 42 10.41 6.55 4.33
N TRP A 43 11.70 6.33 4.09
CA TRP A 43 12.82 6.85 4.90
C TRP A 43 13.04 8.36 4.75
N SER A 44 12.62 8.96 3.64
CA SER A 44 12.75 10.41 3.40
C SER A 44 11.60 11.19 4.03
N LEU A 45 11.94 12.08 4.96
CA LEU A 45 10.99 13.00 5.63
C LEU A 45 10.28 13.92 4.65
N ALA A 46 10.96 14.39 3.60
CA ALA A 46 10.38 15.28 2.59
C ALA A 46 9.28 14.57 1.79
N VAL A 47 9.54 13.33 1.36
CA VAL A 47 8.53 12.51 0.64
C VAL A 47 7.35 12.19 1.57
N ASN A 48 7.61 11.94 2.85
CA ASN A 48 6.54 11.69 3.83
C ASN A 48 5.65 12.95 4.01
N GLY A 49 6.25 14.12 4.14
CA GLY A 49 5.53 15.40 4.21
C GLY A 49 4.66 15.65 2.97
N LEU A 50 5.22 15.48 1.77
CA LEU A 50 4.47 15.62 0.52
C LEU A 50 3.33 14.60 0.41
N THR A 51 3.57 13.35 0.78
CA THR A 51 2.55 12.29 0.78
C THR A 51 1.42 12.63 1.74
N THR A 52 1.74 13.16 2.93
CA THR A 52 0.75 13.57 3.93
C THR A 52 -0.13 14.71 3.41
N ASN A 53 0.44 15.69 2.71
CA ASN A 53 -0.32 16.77 2.10
C ASN A 53 -1.30 16.27 1.04
N VAL A 54 -0.86 15.39 0.13
CA VAL A 54 -1.71 14.78 -0.90
C VAL A 54 -2.84 13.97 -0.26
N ARG A 55 -2.52 13.22 0.79
CA ARG A 55 -3.49 12.41 1.52
C ARG A 55 -4.57 13.27 2.18
N LYS A 56 -4.17 14.38 2.82
CA LYS A 56 -5.10 15.35 3.39
C LYS A 56 -5.97 16.00 2.32
N MET A 57 -5.41 16.38 1.17
CA MET A 57 -6.18 16.92 0.05
C MET A 57 -7.31 15.98 -0.39
N PHE A 58 -7.04 14.68 -0.51
CA PHE A 58 -8.07 13.71 -0.87
C PHE A 58 -9.12 13.49 0.22
N GLN A 59 -8.69 13.52 1.47
CA GLN A 59 -9.60 13.42 2.62
C GLN A 59 -10.55 14.63 2.66
N ASP A 60 -10.01 15.86 2.50
CA ASP A 60 -10.79 17.09 2.48
C ASP A 60 -11.74 17.16 1.27
N LEU A 61 -11.37 16.51 0.15
CA LEU A 61 -12.17 16.47 -1.07
C LEU A 61 -13.38 15.52 -0.97
N ASP A 62 -13.18 14.33 -0.40
CA ASP A 62 -14.21 13.30 -0.29
C ASP A 62 -13.88 12.33 0.85
N GLU A 63 -14.31 12.69 2.06
CA GLU A 63 -14.05 11.91 3.28
C GLU A 63 -14.65 10.50 3.19
N GLU A 64 -15.84 10.35 2.62
CA GLU A 64 -16.52 9.04 2.54
C GLU A 64 -15.73 8.07 1.65
N LEU A 65 -15.35 8.51 0.45
CA LEU A 65 -14.52 7.71 -0.45
C LEU A 65 -13.14 7.41 0.16
N PHE A 66 -12.56 8.37 0.89
CA PHE A 66 -11.28 8.18 1.56
C PHE A 66 -11.37 7.08 2.63
N GLN A 67 -12.42 7.10 3.47
CA GLN A 67 -12.65 6.08 4.49
C GLN A 67 -12.94 4.70 3.88
N GLU A 68 -13.68 4.65 2.76
CA GLU A 68 -13.89 3.41 2.02
C GLU A 68 -12.56 2.80 1.54
N CYS A 69 -11.69 3.63 0.94
CA CYS A 69 -10.36 3.20 0.51
C CYS A 69 -9.51 2.71 1.69
N GLN A 70 -9.56 3.41 2.82
CA GLN A 70 -8.84 3.02 4.03
C GLN A 70 -9.29 1.66 4.56
N LYS A 71 -10.61 1.43 4.63
CA LYS A 71 -11.19 0.16 5.06
C LYS A 71 -10.75 -0.98 4.13
N LYS A 72 -10.89 -0.78 2.81
CA LYS A 72 -10.50 -1.78 1.81
C LYS A 72 -9.01 -2.12 1.90
N TYR A 73 -8.15 -1.11 2.03
CA TYR A 73 -6.71 -1.31 2.18
C TYR A 73 -6.38 -2.17 3.40
N LYS A 74 -7.04 -1.92 4.55
CA LYS A 74 -6.84 -2.73 5.76
C LYS A 74 -7.27 -4.19 5.56
N GLU A 75 -8.44 -4.41 4.95
CA GLU A 75 -8.92 -5.75 4.63
C GLU A 75 -7.96 -6.52 3.70
N ASP A 76 -7.39 -5.84 2.71
CA ASP A 76 -6.45 -6.44 1.77
C ASP A 76 -5.10 -6.77 2.43
N GLU A 77 -4.59 -5.91 3.32
CA GLU A 77 -3.38 -6.19 4.11
C GLU A 77 -3.59 -7.39 5.06
N ASP A 78 -4.74 -7.50 5.71
CA ASP A 78 -5.04 -8.62 6.60
C ASP A 78 -5.20 -9.94 5.83
N LYS A 79 -5.82 -9.90 4.64
CA LYS A 79 -5.85 -11.06 3.72
C LYS A 79 -4.45 -11.46 3.28
N ALA A 80 -3.60 -10.50 2.91
CA ALA A 80 -2.24 -10.77 2.47
C ALA A 80 -1.41 -11.44 3.59
N LYS A 81 -1.54 -10.98 4.83
CA LYS A 81 -0.91 -11.62 6.00
C LYS A 81 -1.40 -13.05 6.21
N SER A 82 -2.71 -13.30 6.13
CA SER A 82 -3.25 -14.65 6.27
C SER A 82 -2.74 -15.60 5.18
N VAL A 83 -2.58 -15.12 3.94
CA VAL A 83 -1.99 -15.89 2.85
C VAL A 83 -0.52 -16.20 3.12
N GLU A 84 0.24 -15.23 3.65
CA GLU A 84 1.62 -15.41 4.07
C GLU A 84 1.77 -16.49 5.15
N GLU A 85 0.97 -16.40 6.22
CA GLU A 85 0.99 -17.36 7.32
C GLU A 85 0.68 -18.80 6.84
N LYS A 86 -0.33 -18.95 5.97
CA LYS A 86 -0.66 -20.25 5.36
C LYS A 86 0.51 -20.78 4.52
N ARG A 87 1.21 -19.90 3.80
CA ARG A 87 2.38 -20.25 3.02
C ARG A 87 3.51 -20.73 3.93
N GLU A 88 3.80 -20.02 5.02
CA GLU A 88 4.82 -20.43 5.99
C GLU A 88 4.52 -21.78 6.65
N ILE A 89 3.28 -22.02 7.07
CA ILE A 89 2.87 -23.31 7.66
C ILE A 89 3.07 -24.46 6.65
N THR A 90 2.72 -24.21 5.39
CA THR A 90 2.89 -25.19 4.32
C THR A 90 4.36 -25.51 4.09
N TRP A 91 5.22 -24.49 4.04
CA TRP A 91 6.67 -24.68 3.91
C TRP A 91 7.27 -25.46 5.08
N LYS A 92 6.93 -25.10 6.33
CA LYS A 92 7.38 -25.84 7.52
C LYS A 92 6.98 -27.31 7.50
N ARG A 93 5.76 -27.62 7.04
CA ARG A 93 5.31 -29.01 6.89
C ARG A 93 6.10 -29.77 5.83
N LEU A 94 6.42 -29.12 4.71
CA LEU A 94 7.21 -29.75 3.63
C LEU A 94 8.66 -30.01 4.07
N GLU A 95 9.27 -29.08 4.80
CA GLU A 95 10.62 -29.26 5.38
C GLU A 95 10.65 -30.46 6.33
N LEU A 96 9.71 -30.54 7.27
CA LEU A 96 9.62 -31.67 8.21
C LEU A 96 9.49 -33.02 7.49
N LEU A 97 8.62 -33.11 6.47
CA LEU A 97 8.43 -34.33 5.67
C LEU A 97 9.68 -34.70 4.85
N GLY A 98 10.43 -33.70 4.39
CA GLY A 98 11.71 -33.89 3.70
C GLY A 98 12.78 -34.46 4.63
N ASP A 99 12.83 -33.97 5.87
CA ASP A 99 13.78 -34.41 6.88
C ASP A 99 13.46 -35.82 7.40
N THR A 100 12.16 -36.16 7.55
CA THR A 100 11.76 -37.53 7.95
C THR A 100 12.18 -38.56 6.89
N LYS A 101 11.97 -38.26 5.61
CA LYS A 101 12.37 -39.15 4.50
C LYS A 101 13.89 -39.30 4.35
N LYS A 102 14.68 -38.30 4.78
CA LYS A 102 16.14 -38.43 4.86
C LYS A 102 16.57 -39.34 6.00
N ALA A 103 15.90 -39.27 7.15
CA ALA A 103 16.18 -40.12 8.31
C ALA A 103 15.78 -41.59 8.10
N GLU A 104 14.77 -41.87 7.27
CA GLU A 104 14.34 -43.24 6.92
C GLU A 104 15.21 -43.91 5.83
N ASN A 105 16.05 -43.15 5.13
CA ASN A 105 16.94 -43.62 4.06
C ASN A 105 18.41 -43.75 4.49
N ILE A 106 18.70 -43.72 5.79
CA ILE A 106 20.01 -43.99 6.42
C ILE A 106 19.84 -45.20 7.34
#